data_AF-A0A933CZU6-F1
#
_entry.id   AF-A0A933CZU6-F1
#
_cell.length_a   1.000
_cell.length_b   1.000
_cell.length_c   1.000
_cell.angle_alpha   90.00
_cell.angle_beta   90.00
_cell.angle_gamma   90.00
#
_symmetry.space_group_name_H-M   'P 1'
#
loop_
_entity.id
_entity.type
_entity.pdbx_description
1 polymer ?
#
loop_
_entity_poly.entity_id
_entity_poly.type
_entity_poly.pdbx_seq_one_letter_code
_entity_poly.pdbx_strand_id
1 'polypeptide(L)'
;LETRSALASVFEVDLKQLDGEKRIEQAKSSEPDSQLYFQRLTSGQGVVNVFADSHGYRFSNEEPRTEEDAEHISWITSNIHDYSECWEDIDPGSRVKSTFELTNMVKELETKGFWLFGLRTRTTSDFSCVDGQRSSVDMKIANFHIAYADSERIIVLDPKK
;
A
#
# COMPACT_ATOMS: atom_id res chain seq x y z
N LEU A 1 26.56 32.03 6.49
CA LEU A 1 26.68 30.58 6.74
C LEU A 1 25.39 29.98 7.29
N GLU A 2 24.73 30.63 8.26
CA GLU A 2 23.49 30.12 8.90
C GLU A 2 22.34 29.83 7.93
N THR A 3 22.04 30.74 6.98
CA THR A 3 20.93 30.54 6.02
C THR A 3 21.13 29.34 5.10
N ARG A 4 22.39 29.07 4.72
CA ARG A 4 22.73 27.93 3.86
C ARG A 4 22.62 26.61 4.62
N SER A 5 23.04 26.59 5.89
CA SER A 5 22.87 25.44 6.78
C SER A 5 21.41 25.13 7.06
N ALA A 6 20.58 26.16 7.24
CA ALA A 6 19.14 25.99 7.43
C ALA A 6 18.47 25.40 6.17
N LEU A 7 18.78 25.93 4.98
CA LEU A 7 18.25 25.40 3.73
C LEU A 7 18.73 23.97 3.44
N ALA A 8 20.01 23.68 3.65
CA ALA A 8 20.57 22.34 3.51
C ALA A 8 19.87 21.33 4.44
N SER A 9 19.58 21.73 5.68
CA SER A 9 18.86 20.89 6.64
C SER A 9 17.39 20.69 6.29
N VAL A 10 16.71 21.71 5.77
CA VAL A 10 15.29 21.61 5.38
C VAL A 10 15.09 20.72 4.17
N PHE A 11 16.03 20.75 3.22
CA PHE A 11 15.93 20.00 1.97
C PHE A 11 16.78 18.72 1.95
N GLU A 12 17.44 18.38 3.06
CA GLU A 12 18.30 17.20 3.21
C GLU A 12 19.38 17.10 2.14
N VAL A 13 20.02 18.25 1.83
CA VAL A 13 21.07 18.37 0.82
C VAL A 13 22.41 18.64 1.48
N ASP A 14 23.48 17.98 1.02
CA ASP A 14 24.85 18.29 1.47
C ASP A 14 25.22 19.72 1.09
N LEU A 15 25.69 20.50 2.08
CA LEU A 15 26.16 21.88 1.90
C LEU A 15 27.18 22.03 0.76
N LYS A 16 27.99 21.00 0.49
CA LYS A 16 29.01 20.99 -0.57
C LYS A 16 28.42 20.91 -1.98
N GLN A 17 27.14 20.57 -2.11
CA GLN A 17 26.44 20.46 -3.41
C GLN A 17 25.69 21.75 -3.79
N LEU A 18 25.57 22.71 -2.87
CA LEU A 18 24.87 23.98 -3.09
C LEU A 18 25.66 24.98 -3.96
N ASP A 19 26.92 24.67 -4.30
CA ASP A 19 27.77 25.52 -5.14
C ASP A 19 27.62 25.23 -6.65
N GLY A 20 26.63 24.41 -7.05
CA GLY A 20 26.13 24.36 -8.42
C GLY A 20 26.94 23.53 -9.43
N GLU A 21 28.00 22.84 -9.01
CA GLU A 21 28.89 22.12 -9.92
C GLU A 21 28.60 20.61 -10.03
N LYS A 22 27.69 20.06 -9.23
CA LYS A 22 27.31 18.64 -9.25
C LYS A 22 25.79 18.46 -9.14
N ARG A 23 25.28 17.38 -9.76
CA ARG A 23 23.88 16.97 -9.64
C ARG A 23 23.56 16.75 -8.16
N ILE A 24 22.53 17.42 -7.66
CA ILE A 24 22.07 17.27 -6.27
C ILE A 24 21.49 15.86 -6.13
N GLU A 25 22.15 15.04 -5.32
CA GLU A 25 21.63 13.73 -4.91
C GLU A 25 21.02 13.93 -3.52
N GLN A 26 19.72 13.66 -3.37
CA GLN A 26 19.10 13.63 -2.05
C GLN A 26 19.86 12.63 -1.19
N ALA A 27 20.27 13.04 0.01
CA ALA A 27 20.85 12.12 0.98
C ALA A 27 19.83 10.99 1.22
N LYS A 28 20.27 9.73 1.15
CA LYS A 28 19.45 8.61 1.61
C LYS A 28 19.08 8.89 3.07
N SER A 29 17.79 8.97 3.37
CA SER A 29 17.32 9.20 4.72
C SER A 29 17.91 8.15 5.66
N SER A 30 18.40 8.60 6.81
CA SER A 30 18.98 7.75 7.85
C SER A 30 17.95 7.24 8.86
N GLU A 31 16.66 7.48 8.61
CA GLU A 31 15.59 6.83 9.37
C GLU A 31 15.57 5.33 9.04
N PRO A 32 15.25 4.45 10.00
CA PRO A 32 15.16 3.03 9.72
C PRO A 32 14.10 2.81 8.63
N ASP A 33 14.59 2.36 7.46
CA ASP A 33 13.86 1.94 6.25
C ASP A 33 12.90 0.75 6.48
N SER A 34 12.48 0.52 7.74
CA SER A 34 11.82 -0.69 8.18
C SER A 34 10.37 -0.49 8.61
N GLN A 35 9.80 0.71 8.51
CA GLN A 35 8.41 0.93 8.93
C GLN A 35 7.59 1.44 7.74
N LEU A 36 6.68 0.60 7.26
CA LEU A 36 5.83 0.92 6.12
C LEU A 36 4.45 1.31 6.63
N TYR A 37 3.97 2.47 6.17
CA TYR A 37 2.65 2.98 6.53
C TYR A 37 1.62 2.60 5.48
N PHE A 38 0.44 2.22 5.97
CA PHE A 38 -0.73 2.05 5.12
C PHE A 38 -1.20 3.42 4.61
N GLN A 39 -1.47 3.52 3.30
CA GLN A 39 -1.99 4.74 2.70
C GLN A 39 -3.50 4.64 2.54
N ARG A 40 -4.23 5.71 2.89
CA ARG A 40 -5.68 5.77 2.67
C ARG A 40 -5.96 5.76 1.16
N LEU A 41 -6.84 4.86 0.74
CA LEU A 41 -7.27 4.72 -0.65
C LEU A 41 -8.63 5.40 -0.82
N THR A 42 -8.69 6.38 -1.72
CA THR A 42 -9.91 7.18 -1.98
C THR A 42 -10.45 7.01 -3.40
N SER A 43 -9.83 6.15 -4.20
CA SER A 43 -10.21 5.88 -5.58
C SER A 43 -9.90 4.45 -5.98
N GLY A 44 -10.63 3.93 -6.96
CA GLY A 44 -10.38 2.60 -7.51
C GLY A 44 -8.99 2.49 -8.16
N GLN A 45 -8.45 3.58 -8.73
CA GLN A 45 -7.07 3.59 -9.22
C GLN A 45 -6.07 3.38 -8.07
N GLY A 46 -6.34 3.95 -6.89
CA GLY A 46 -5.54 3.68 -5.69
C GLY A 46 -5.56 2.21 -5.29
N VAL A 47 -6.74 1.57 -5.33
CA VAL A 47 -6.90 0.13 -5.06
C VAL A 47 -6.14 -0.72 -6.09
N VAL A 48 -6.33 -0.46 -7.38
CA VAL A 48 -5.64 -1.14 -8.48
C VAL A 48 -4.12 -1.00 -8.34
N ASN A 49 -3.61 0.19 -8.02
CA ASN A 49 -2.17 0.40 -7.87
C ASN A 49 -1.55 -0.44 -6.74
N VAL A 50 -2.35 -0.86 -5.75
CA VAL A 50 -1.91 -1.73 -4.66
C VAL A 50 -1.87 -3.18 -5.12
N PHE A 51 -2.93 -3.69 -5.78
CA PHE A 51 -3.01 -5.11 -6.13
C PHE A 51 -2.40 -5.48 -7.48
N ALA A 52 -2.38 -4.58 -8.46
CA ALA A 52 -1.85 -4.88 -9.78
C ALA A 52 -0.39 -5.34 -9.68
N ASP A 53 0.00 -6.37 -10.46
CA ASP A 53 1.36 -6.94 -10.44
C ASP A 53 1.80 -7.40 -9.03
N SER A 54 0.83 -7.78 -8.18
CA SER A 54 1.09 -8.50 -6.92
C SER A 54 0.99 -10.00 -7.13
N HIS A 55 1.74 -10.74 -6.30
CA HIS A 55 1.80 -12.21 -6.32
C HIS A 55 0.95 -12.84 -5.22
N GLY A 56 0.34 -12.00 -4.38
CA GLY A 56 -0.49 -12.43 -3.27
C GLY A 56 -1.13 -11.25 -2.56
N TYR A 57 -2.16 -11.57 -1.78
CA TYR A 57 -3.06 -10.60 -1.17
C TYR A 57 -3.22 -10.89 0.32
N ARG A 58 -3.22 -9.84 1.14
CA ARG A 58 -3.49 -9.90 2.57
C ARG A 58 -4.59 -8.90 2.90
N PHE A 59 -5.62 -9.37 3.57
CA PHE A 59 -6.73 -8.56 4.03
C PHE A 59 -6.79 -8.59 5.54
N SER A 60 -7.10 -7.45 6.13
CA SER A 60 -7.30 -7.29 7.56
C SER A 60 -8.31 -6.19 7.80
N ASN A 61 -8.94 -6.22 8.96
CA ASN A 61 -9.91 -5.21 9.35
C ASN A 61 -9.93 -5.06 10.87
N GLU A 62 -10.43 -3.93 11.35
CA GLU A 62 -10.84 -3.81 12.74
C GLU A 62 -12.02 -4.75 13.02
N GLU A 63 -12.15 -5.19 14.28
CA GLU A 63 -13.28 -6.02 14.72
C GLU A 63 -14.60 -5.30 14.42
N PRO A 64 -15.52 -5.89 13.63
CA PRO A 64 -16.80 -5.27 13.33
C PRO A 64 -17.62 -5.02 14.61
N ARG A 65 -18.20 -3.82 14.73
CA ARG A 65 -19.04 -3.41 15.86
C ARG A 65 -20.47 -3.92 15.74
N THR A 66 -20.92 -4.21 14.52
CA THR A 66 -22.28 -4.69 14.21
C THR A 66 -22.26 -5.75 13.10
N GLU A 67 -23.38 -6.45 12.92
CA GLU A 67 -23.57 -7.40 11.81
C GLU A 67 -23.55 -6.70 10.45
N GLU A 68 -24.18 -5.52 10.34
CA GLU A 68 -24.15 -4.69 9.13
C GLU A 68 -22.71 -4.30 8.75
N ASP A 69 -21.88 -3.94 9.74
CA ASP A 69 -20.46 -3.66 9.51
C ASP A 69 -19.72 -4.87 8.95
N ALA A 70 -19.97 -6.06 9.51
CA ALA A 70 -19.35 -7.31 9.07
C ALA A 70 -19.76 -7.66 7.63
N GLU A 71 -21.04 -7.48 7.27
CA GLU A 71 -21.54 -7.68 5.92
C GLU A 71 -20.85 -6.74 4.92
N HIS A 72 -20.76 -5.45 5.24
CA HIS A 72 -20.13 -4.45 4.37
C HIS A 72 -18.63 -4.68 4.18
N ILE A 73 -17.90 -4.95 5.27
CA ILE A 73 -16.47 -5.26 5.23
C ILE A 73 -16.23 -6.54 4.41
N SER A 74 -17.04 -7.57 4.63
CA SER A 74 -16.94 -8.85 3.89
C SER A 74 -17.19 -8.66 2.40
N TRP A 75 -18.24 -7.90 2.04
CA TRP A 75 -18.59 -7.63 0.65
C TRP A 75 -17.45 -6.92 -0.10
N ILE A 76 -16.92 -5.81 0.44
CA ILE A 76 -15.88 -5.06 -0.27
C ILE A 76 -14.57 -5.85 -0.34
N THR A 77 -14.23 -6.59 0.72
CA THR A 77 -13.02 -7.44 0.76
C THR A 77 -13.09 -8.52 -0.32
N SER A 78 -14.25 -9.17 -0.46
CA SER A 78 -14.49 -10.19 -1.49
C SER A 78 -14.39 -9.60 -2.89
N ASN A 79 -14.98 -8.43 -3.14
CA ASN A 79 -14.89 -7.77 -4.45
C ASN A 79 -13.44 -7.39 -4.80
N ILE A 80 -12.69 -6.80 -3.87
CA ILE A 80 -11.28 -6.45 -4.11
C ILE A 80 -10.46 -7.71 -4.42
N HIS A 81 -10.68 -8.79 -3.68
CA HIS A 81 -10.04 -10.08 -3.92
C HIS A 81 -10.36 -10.59 -5.33
N ASP A 82 -11.64 -10.62 -5.71
CA ASP A 82 -12.08 -11.12 -7.02
C ASP A 82 -11.47 -10.31 -8.17
N TYR A 83 -11.49 -8.97 -8.09
CA TYR A 83 -10.82 -8.13 -9.09
C TYR A 83 -9.31 -8.37 -9.11
N SER A 84 -8.68 -8.60 -7.95
CA SER A 84 -7.24 -8.83 -7.88
C SER A 84 -6.80 -10.14 -8.52
N GLU A 85 -7.59 -11.20 -8.38
CA GLU A 85 -7.32 -12.51 -8.97
C GLU A 85 -7.50 -12.50 -10.50
N CYS A 86 -8.51 -11.80 -11.02
CA CYS A 86 -8.80 -11.79 -12.46
C CYS A 86 -8.25 -10.59 -13.22
N TRP A 87 -7.55 -9.65 -12.57
CA TRP A 87 -7.15 -8.37 -13.19
C TRP A 87 -6.42 -8.53 -14.54
N GLU A 88 -5.55 -9.53 -14.62
CA GLU A 88 -4.76 -9.79 -15.83
C GLU A 88 -5.60 -10.36 -16.99
N ASP A 89 -6.75 -10.95 -16.71
CA ASP A 89 -7.69 -11.48 -17.71
C ASP A 89 -8.67 -10.42 -18.22
N ILE A 90 -8.77 -9.26 -17.55
CA ILE A 90 -9.68 -8.17 -17.93
C ILE A 90 -9.06 -7.33 -19.05
N ASP A 91 -9.80 -7.13 -20.14
CA ASP A 91 -9.37 -6.28 -21.26
C ASP A 91 -9.23 -4.80 -20.86
N PRO A 92 -8.42 -4.00 -21.58
CA PRO A 92 -8.15 -2.61 -21.21
C PRO A 92 -9.39 -1.72 -21.08
N GLY A 93 -10.43 -1.93 -21.89
CA GLY A 93 -11.66 -1.15 -21.81
C GLY A 93 -12.49 -1.51 -20.58
N SER A 94 -12.58 -2.81 -20.27
CA SER A 94 -13.23 -3.30 -19.05
C SER A 94 -12.48 -2.88 -17.79
N ARG A 95 -11.14 -2.81 -17.80
CA ARG A 95 -10.34 -2.28 -16.68
C ARG A 95 -10.75 -0.86 -16.29
N VAL A 96 -11.09 -0.01 -17.25
CA VAL A 96 -11.59 1.36 -16.96
C VAL A 96 -12.90 1.30 -16.17
N LYS A 97 -13.83 0.44 -16.58
CA LYS A 97 -15.12 0.25 -15.90
C LYS A 97 -14.93 -0.33 -14.50
N SER A 98 -14.13 -1.39 -14.37
CA SER A 98 -13.83 -2.01 -13.07
C SER A 98 -13.13 -1.03 -12.11
N THR A 99 -12.24 -0.17 -12.63
CA THR A 99 -11.61 0.89 -11.82
C THR A 99 -12.64 1.91 -11.33
N PHE A 100 -13.63 2.26 -12.17
CA PHE A 100 -14.72 3.14 -11.76
C PHE A 100 -15.65 2.47 -10.74
N GLU A 101 -15.98 1.19 -10.92
CA GLU A 101 -16.75 0.39 -9.96
C GLU A 101 -16.07 0.35 -8.60
N LEU A 102 -14.78 0.01 -8.56
CA LEU A 102 -13.97 0.05 -7.33
C LEU A 102 -13.99 1.44 -6.66
N THR A 103 -14.01 2.52 -7.45
CA THR A 103 -14.15 3.88 -6.90
C THR A 103 -15.48 4.08 -6.18
N ASN A 104 -16.57 3.53 -6.74
CA ASN A 104 -17.88 3.62 -6.10
C ASN A 104 -17.95 2.77 -4.84
N MET A 105 -17.36 1.56 -4.85
CA MET A 105 -17.26 0.71 -3.67
C MET A 105 -16.52 1.41 -2.52
N VAL A 106 -15.38 2.05 -2.82
CA VAL A 106 -14.62 2.82 -1.81
C VAL A 106 -15.45 3.97 -1.26
N LYS A 107 -16.19 4.70 -2.10
CA LYS A 107 -17.07 5.78 -1.63
C LYS A 107 -18.22 5.27 -0.77
N GLU A 108 -18.82 4.14 -1.13
CA GLU A 108 -19.87 3.50 -0.34
C GLU A 108 -19.35 3.06 1.03
N LEU A 109 -18.12 2.52 1.07
CA LEU A 109 -17.44 2.21 2.33
C LEU A 109 -17.27 3.48 3.20
N GLU A 110 -16.88 4.60 2.59
CA GLU A 110 -16.73 5.88 3.31
C GLU A 110 -18.04 6.44 3.85
N THR A 111 -19.16 6.32 3.12
CA THR A 111 -20.47 6.79 3.63
C THR A 111 -20.96 5.97 4.82
N LYS A 112 -20.49 4.72 4.95
CA LYS A 112 -20.74 3.84 6.09
C LYS A 112 -19.78 4.08 7.26
N GLY A 113 -18.88 5.06 7.16
CA GLY A 113 -17.98 5.43 8.26
C GLY A 113 -16.70 4.61 8.34
N PHE A 114 -16.29 3.98 7.24
CA PHE A 114 -15.06 3.20 7.15
C PHE A 114 -14.05 3.81 6.19
N TRP A 115 -12.77 3.57 6.43
CA TRP A 115 -11.69 3.90 5.51
C TRP A 115 -10.97 2.63 5.05
N LEU A 116 -10.72 2.57 3.75
CA LEU A 116 -9.86 1.56 3.15
C LEU A 116 -8.44 2.09 3.07
N PHE A 117 -7.49 1.25 3.48
CA PHE A 117 -6.08 1.49 3.34
C PHE A 117 -5.41 0.39 2.54
N GLY A 118 -4.31 0.73 1.87
CA GLY A 118 -3.50 -0.26 1.19
C GLY A 118 -2.02 0.08 1.10
N LEU A 119 -1.24 -0.97 0.89
CA LEU A 119 0.21 -0.93 0.74
C LEU A 119 0.69 -2.17 0.00
N ARG A 120 1.54 -2.01 -1.01
CA ARG A 120 2.24 -3.12 -1.66
C ARG A 120 3.64 -3.27 -1.08
N THR A 121 3.94 -4.45 -0.54
CA THR A 121 5.26 -4.77 0.01
C THR A 121 6.02 -5.75 -0.87
N ARG A 122 7.35 -5.78 -0.76
CA ARG A 122 8.16 -6.89 -1.26
C ARG A 122 8.57 -7.76 -0.08
N THR A 123 8.41 -9.06 -0.24
CA THR A 123 8.88 -10.08 0.70
C THR A 123 9.72 -11.07 -0.08
N THR A 124 10.82 -11.51 0.52
CA THR A 124 11.58 -12.65 -0.01
C THR A 124 11.06 -13.89 0.70
N SER A 125 10.53 -14.83 -0.08
CA SER A 125 10.01 -16.09 0.44
C SER A 125 10.97 -17.22 0.05
N ASP A 126 11.40 -17.98 1.06
CA ASP A 126 12.23 -19.16 0.85
C ASP A 126 11.34 -20.39 0.64
N PHE A 127 11.60 -21.11 -0.45
CA PHE A 127 10.92 -22.36 -0.76
C PHE A 127 11.94 -23.49 -0.82
N SER A 128 11.58 -24.63 -0.21
CA SER A 128 12.36 -25.86 -0.36
C SER A 128 12.06 -26.49 -1.72
N CYS A 129 13.09 -26.63 -2.54
CA CYS A 129 13.03 -27.36 -3.79
C CYS A 129 13.04 -28.88 -3.54
N VAL A 130 12.55 -29.66 -4.51
CA VAL A 130 12.44 -31.12 -4.43
C VAL A 130 13.80 -31.81 -4.26
N ASP A 131 14.89 -31.16 -4.71
CA ASP A 131 16.28 -31.61 -4.54
C ASP A 131 16.90 -31.22 -3.19
N GLY A 132 16.13 -30.61 -2.30
CA GLY A 132 16.58 -30.13 -0.99
C GLY A 132 17.31 -28.79 -1.02
N GLN A 133 17.45 -28.14 -2.19
CA GLN A 133 17.98 -26.79 -2.27
C GLN A 133 16.94 -25.76 -1.79
N ARG A 134 17.40 -24.66 -1.19
CA ARG A 134 16.56 -23.50 -0.91
C ARG A 134 16.66 -22.53 -2.06
N SER A 135 15.51 -22.15 -2.61
CA SER A 135 15.40 -21.05 -3.56
C SER A 135 14.57 -19.94 -2.93
N SER A 136 15.07 -18.72 -3.04
CA SER A 136 14.38 -17.51 -2.59
C SER A 136 13.72 -16.83 -3.78
N VAL A 137 12.45 -16.44 -3.64
CA VAL A 137 11.72 -15.68 -4.66
C VAL A 137 11.22 -14.38 -4.03
N ASP A 138 11.48 -13.28 -4.73
CA ASP A 138 10.91 -11.99 -4.37
C ASP A 138 9.44 -11.94 -4.79
N MET A 139 8.56 -11.77 -3.82
CA MET A 139 7.13 -11.67 -4.01
C MET A 139 6.65 -10.27 -3.66
N LYS A 140 5.80 -9.69 -4.51
CA LYS A 140 5.05 -8.48 -4.17
C LYS A 140 3.74 -8.88 -3.52
N ILE A 141 3.45 -8.39 -2.32
CA ILE A 141 2.22 -8.67 -1.60
C ILE A 141 1.40 -7.39 -1.48
N ALA A 142 0.16 -7.43 -1.93
CA ALA A 142 -0.81 -6.37 -1.73
C ALA A 142 -1.47 -6.55 -0.37
N ASN A 143 -1.36 -5.53 0.48
CA ASN A 143 -1.94 -5.53 1.81
C ASN A 143 -3.08 -4.51 1.84
N PHE A 144 -4.24 -4.93 2.30
CA PHE A 144 -5.41 -4.08 2.51
C PHE A 144 -5.84 -4.12 3.97
N HIS A 145 -6.25 -2.96 4.47
CA HIS A 145 -6.78 -2.82 5.82
C HIS A 145 -8.02 -1.93 5.83
N ILE A 146 -9.07 -2.34 6.53
CA ILE A 146 -10.29 -1.54 6.73
C ILE A 146 -10.43 -1.17 8.21
N ALA A 147 -10.59 0.12 8.49
CA ALA A 147 -10.78 0.64 9.84
C ALA A 147 -11.95 1.63 9.87
N TYR A 148 -12.49 1.87 11.07
CA TYR A 148 -13.48 2.93 11.23
C TYR A 148 -12.83 4.31 11.05
N ALA A 149 -13.57 5.25 10.46
CA ALA A 149 -13.12 6.62 10.24
C ALA A 149 -12.88 7.40 11.55
N ASP A 150 -13.47 6.95 12.64
CA ASP A 150 -13.30 7.49 13.99
C ASP A 150 -12.17 6.79 14.78
N SER A 151 -11.48 5.82 14.17
CA SER A 151 -10.39 5.09 14.85
C SER A 151 -9.17 5.99 15.00
N GLU A 152 -8.69 6.15 16.24
CA GLU A 152 -7.46 6.89 16.56
C GLU A 152 -6.18 6.06 16.31
N ARG A 153 -6.32 4.82 15.81
CA ARG A 153 -5.20 3.91 15.62
C ARG A 153 -4.39 4.29 14.39
N ILE A 154 -3.08 4.45 14.58
CA ILE A 154 -2.13 4.52 13.47
C ILE A 154 -1.88 3.10 12.96
N ILE A 155 -2.23 2.82 11.71
CA ILE A 155 -2.05 1.51 11.09
C ILE A 155 -0.66 1.44 10.47
N VAL A 156 0.18 0.58 11.04
CA VAL A 156 1.57 0.40 10.62
C VAL A 156 1.82 -1.05 10.26
N LEU A 157 2.48 -1.29 9.12
CA LEU A 157 2.98 -2.59 8.76
C LEU A 157 4.43 -2.75 9.22
N ASP A 158 4.67 -3.73 10.08
CA ASP A 158 6.01 -4.18 10.41
C ASP A 158 6.44 -5.29 9.45
N PRO A 159 7.40 -5.05 8.53
CA PRO A 159 7.87 -6.04 7.58
C PRO A 159 8.72 -7.15 8.22
N LYS A 160 9.04 -7.09 9.52
CA LYS A 160 9.94 -8.05 10.21
C LYS A 160 9.26 -9.28 10.82
N LYS A 161 8.08 -9.70 10.33
CA LYS A 161 7.43 -10.94 10.79
C LYS A 161 7.40 -12.02 9.71
#